data_AF-A0A7C3UYR6-F1
#
_entry.id   AF-A0A7C3UYR6-F1
#
_cell.length_a   1.000
_cell.length_b   1.000
_cell.length_c   1.000
_cell.angle_alpha   90.00
_cell.angle_beta   90.00
_cell.angle_gamma   90.00
#
_symmetry.space_group_name_H-M   'P 1'
#
loop_
_entity.id
_entity.type
_entity.pdbx_description
1 polymer ?
#
loop_
_entity_poly.entity_id
_entity_poly.type
_entity_poly.pdbx_seq_one_letter_code
_entity_poly.pdbx_strand_id
1 'polypeptide(L)'
;RDLDPGINDLDNVYLYNIDDLKEVVAENRERRKEAAVQAERLVAAESLKFMDWLQTLSVYPTIISLREKAQAICQAEIKKTLSHLGDLTPEQVHALEVMTESITSKLLHDPIVFLKRNHHRKRGEAELALVRRLFNLDPGQPEEPAEKGKE
;
A
#
# COMPACT_ATOMS: atom_id res chain seq x y z
N ARG A 1 52.64 -22.09 27.91
CA ARG A 1 52.93 -20.67 28.21
C ARG A 1 54.39 -20.56 27.82
N ASP A 2 54.66 -19.95 26.67
CA ASP A 2 55.92 -20.19 25.94
C ASP A 2 56.90 -19.02 26.10
N LEU A 3 56.52 -18.02 26.91
CA LEU A 3 57.25 -16.80 27.19
C LEU A 3 57.33 -16.59 28.70
N ASP A 4 58.50 -16.16 29.18
CA ASP A 4 58.76 -15.89 30.60
C ASP A 4 57.95 -14.67 31.08
N PRO A 5 57.17 -14.77 32.18
CA PRO A 5 56.41 -13.64 32.72
C PRO A 5 57.28 -12.44 33.13
N GLY A 6 58.57 -12.62 33.39
CA GLY A 6 59.51 -11.52 33.71
C GLY A 6 59.78 -10.57 32.55
N ILE A 7 59.34 -10.89 31.32
CA ILE A 7 59.48 -10.02 30.13
C ILE A 7 58.65 -8.73 30.26
N ASN A 8 57.61 -8.72 31.11
CA ASN A 8 56.74 -7.57 31.32
C ASN A 8 57.37 -6.46 32.20
N ASP A 9 58.53 -6.71 32.82
CA ASP A 9 59.30 -5.73 33.60
C ASP A 9 60.24 -4.87 32.71
N LEU A 10 60.32 -5.15 31.40
CA LEU A 10 61.09 -4.36 30.44
C LEU A 10 60.26 -3.16 29.95
N ASP A 11 60.86 -1.97 29.98
CA ASP A 11 60.23 -0.76 29.45
C ASP A 11 59.81 -0.95 27.98
N ASN A 12 58.56 -0.57 27.67
CA ASN A 12 57.90 -0.69 26.37
C ASN A 12 57.58 -2.12 25.87
N VAL A 13 57.62 -3.15 26.73
CA VAL A 13 57.21 -4.51 26.38
C VAL A 13 55.92 -4.89 27.10
N TYR A 14 54.89 -5.28 26.34
CA TYR A 14 53.59 -5.70 26.89
C TYR A 14 53.32 -7.16 26.54
N LEU A 15 53.21 -8.03 27.54
CA LEU A 15 52.91 -9.45 27.37
C LEU A 15 51.41 -9.71 27.53
N TYR A 16 50.71 -9.94 26.42
CA TYR A 16 49.32 -10.42 26.45
C TYR A 16 49.29 -11.94 26.33
N ASN A 17 48.50 -12.58 27.19
CA ASN A 17 48.31 -14.02 27.20
C ASN A 17 46.88 -14.39 26.78
N ILE A 18 46.61 -15.69 26.65
CA ILE A 18 45.31 -16.19 26.16
C ILE A 18 44.16 -15.76 27.08
N ASP A 19 44.41 -15.56 28.37
CA ASP A 19 43.38 -15.14 29.31
C ASP A 19 43.02 -13.65 29.12
N ASP A 20 43.99 -12.78 28.82
CA ASP A 20 43.76 -11.37 28.46
C ASP A 20 42.91 -11.25 27.17
N LEU A 21 43.14 -12.14 26.20
CA LEU A 21 42.33 -12.23 24.98
C LEU A 21 40.89 -12.71 25.25
N LYS A 22 40.67 -13.58 26.24
CA LYS A 22 39.32 -14.05 26.61
C LYS A 22 38.46 -12.92 27.14
N GLU A 23 39.04 -11.99 27.91
CA GLU A 23 38.32 -10.83 28.45
C GLU A 23 37.83 -9.91 27.33
N VAL A 24 38.72 -9.57 26.38
CA VAL A 24 38.37 -8.76 25.20
C VAL A 24 37.33 -9.45 24.31
N VAL A 25 37.40 -10.77 24.16
CA VAL A 25 36.39 -11.55 23.42
C VAL A 25 35.04 -11.55 24.15
N ALA A 26 35.02 -11.65 25.47
CA ALA A 26 33.80 -11.58 26.27
C ALA A 26 33.14 -10.20 26.18
N GLU A 27 33.91 -9.12 26.28
CA GLU A 27 33.42 -7.74 26.12
C GLU A 27 32.85 -7.51 24.71
N ASN A 28 33.56 -7.96 23.67
CA ASN A 28 33.08 -7.88 22.30
C ASN A 28 31.80 -8.70 22.07
N ARG A 29 31.66 -9.84 22.73
CA ARG A 29 30.44 -10.66 22.65
C ARG A 29 29.26 -9.93 23.29
N GLU A 30 29.46 -9.26 24.41
CA GLU A 30 28.39 -8.50 25.07
C GLU A 30 27.98 -7.28 24.24
N ARG A 31 28.94 -6.51 23.72
CA ARG A 31 28.68 -5.41 22.77
C ARG A 31 27.90 -5.88 21.54
N ARG A 32 28.20 -7.06 21.00
CA ARG A 32 27.46 -7.66 19.88
C ARG A 32 26.02 -8.03 20.26
N LYS A 33 25.78 -8.53 21.48
CA LYS A 33 24.42 -8.82 21.95
C LYS A 33 23.61 -7.52 22.08
N GLU A 34 24.18 -6.48 22.66
CA GLU A 34 23.53 -5.18 22.78
C GLU A 34 23.18 -4.60 21.41
N ALA A 35 24.13 -4.64 20.46
CA ALA A 35 23.90 -4.22 19.09
C ALA A 35 22.81 -5.05 18.39
N ALA A 36 22.76 -6.36 18.63
CA ALA A 36 21.72 -7.24 18.10
C ALA A 36 20.32 -6.85 18.63
N VAL A 37 20.19 -6.57 19.93
CA VAL A 37 18.92 -6.11 20.52
C VAL A 37 18.47 -4.78 19.90
N GLN A 38 19.39 -3.84 19.64
CA GLN A 38 19.05 -2.59 18.95
C GLN A 38 18.62 -2.84 17.50
N ALA A 39 19.31 -3.73 16.79
CA ALA A 39 18.95 -4.11 15.42
C ALA A 39 17.56 -4.76 15.37
N GLU A 40 17.24 -5.67 16.30
CA GLU A 40 15.92 -6.31 16.39
C GLU A 40 14.80 -5.28 16.62
N ARG A 41 15.03 -4.29 17.49
CA ARG A 41 14.07 -3.20 17.72
C ARG A 41 13.84 -2.37 16.45
N LEU A 42 14.91 -2.06 15.72
CA LEU A 42 14.81 -1.32 14.47
C LEU A 42 14.04 -2.12 13.41
N VAL A 43 14.38 -3.41 13.24
CA VAL A 43 13.69 -4.31 12.31
C VAL A 43 12.21 -4.43 12.66
N ALA A 44 11.87 -4.56 13.95
CA ALA A 44 10.47 -4.62 14.39
C ALA A 44 9.72 -3.31 14.05
N ALA A 45 10.33 -2.16 14.29
CA ALA A 45 9.73 -0.86 13.96
C ALA A 45 9.52 -0.69 12.45
N GLU A 46 10.51 -1.06 11.63
CA GLU A 46 10.38 -0.97 10.16
C GLU A 46 9.39 -2.00 9.60
N SER A 47 9.32 -3.20 10.20
CA SER A 47 8.33 -4.21 9.81
C SER A 47 6.91 -3.71 10.03
N LEU A 48 6.65 -3.03 11.15
CA LEU A 48 5.34 -2.42 11.42
C LEU A 48 4.98 -1.34 10.39
N LYS A 49 5.93 -0.47 10.05
CA LYS A 49 5.73 0.55 8.99
C LYS A 49 5.46 -0.09 7.64
N PHE A 50 6.19 -1.16 7.30
CA PHE A 50 5.98 -1.89 6.06
C PHE A 50 4.60 -2.55 6.01
N MET A 51 4.14 -3.14 7.12
CA MET A 51 2.78 -3.71 7.20
C MET A 51 1.70 -2.64 7.05
N ASP A 52 1.85 -1.48 7.69
CA ASP A 52 0.93 -0.35 7.53
C ASP A 52 0.91 0.14 6.07
N TRP A 53 2.08 0.26 5.45
CA TRP A 53 2.21 0.58 4.02
C TRP A 53 1.51 -0.48 3.14
N LEU A 54 1.69 -1.77 3.42
CA LEU A 54 1.05 -2.84 2.65
C LEU A 54 -0.48 -2.77 2.75
N GLN A 55 -1.01 -2.44 3.92
CA GLN A 55 -2.45 -2.24 4.12
C GLN A 55 -2.99 -1.07 3.27
N THR A 56 -2.18 -0.05 2.98
CA THR A 56 -2.58 1.03 2.05
C THR A 56 -2.87 0.56 0.64
N LEU A 57 -2.25 -0.54 0.21
CA LEU A 57 -2.43 -1.07 -1.13
C LEU A 57 -3.76 -1.83 -1.28
N SER A 58 -4.41 -2.20 -0.19
CA SER A 58 -5.70 -2.93 -0.21
C SER A 58 -6.84 -2.15 -0.88
N VAL A 59 -6.72 -0.82 -0.97
CA VAL A 59 -7.74 0.04 -1.57
C VAL A 59 -7.67 0.11 -3.09
N TYR A 60 -6.50 -0.17 -3.68
CA TYR A 60 -6.26 -0.03 -5.11
C TYR A 60 -7.16 -0.91 -5.98
N PRO A 61 -7.37 -2.21 -5.68
CA PRO A 61 -8.29 -3.05 -6.45
C PRO A 61 -9.70 -2.47 -6.51
N THR A 62 -10.19 -1.92 -5.39
CA THR A 62 -11.52 -1.28 -5.33
C THR A 62 -11.60 -0.03 -6.20
N ILE A 63 -10.55 0.80 -6.21
CA ILE A 63 -10.48 1.99 -7.08
C ILE A 63 -10.50 1.59 -8.56
N ILE A 64 -9.79 0.51 -8.91
CA ILE A 64 -9.77 -0.01 -10.29
C ILE A 64 -11.17 -0.47 -10.70
N SER A 65 -11.81 -1.34 -9.90
CA SER A 65 -13.16 -1.83 -10.20
C SER A 65 -14.20 -0.70 -10.31
N LEU A 66 -14.07 0.33 -9.47
CA LEU A 66 -14.95 1.50 -9.52
C LEU A 66 -14.81 2.28 -10.85
N ARG A 67 -13.57 2.47 -11.33
CA ARG A 67 -13.30 3.14 -12.60
C ARG A 67 -13.79 2.32 -13.78
N GLU A 68 -13.52 1.03 -13.79
CA GLU A 68 -13.97 0.11 -14.84
C GLU A 68 -15.49 0.11 -14.96
N LYS A 69 -16.20 0.02 -13.83
CA LYS A 69 -17.67 0.08 -13.81
C LYS A 69 -18.19 1.40 -14.36
N ALA A 70 -17.61 2.53 -13.93
CA ALA A 70 -18.05 3.84 -14.41
C ALA A 70 -17.79 4.01 -15.92
N GLN A 71 -16.63 3.56 -16.41
CA GLN A 71 -16.31 3.57 -17.84
C GLN A 71 -17.29 2.70 -18.65
N ALA A 72 -17.64 1.51 -18.14
CA ALA A 72 -18.62 0.64 -18.80
C ALA A 72 -20.01 1.31 -18.90
N ILE A 73 -20.46 1.99 -17.84
CA ILE A 73 -21.71 2.76 -17.85
C ILE A 73 -21.64 3.87 -18.91
N CYS A 74 -20.56 4.66 -18.92
CA CYS A 74 -20.38 5.73 -19.91
C CYS A 74 -20.41 5.22 -21.35
N GLN A 75 -19.69 4.14 -21.64
CA GLN A 75 -19.67 3.55 -22.98
C GLN A 75 -21.05 3.04 -23.40
N ALA A 76 -21.79 2.42 -22.48
CA ALA A 76 -23.15 1.96 -22.75
C ALA A 76 -24.10 3.14 -23.05
N GLU A 77 -24.04 4.22 -22.28
CA GLU A 77 -24.89 5.40 -22.48
C GLU A 77 -24.51 6.20 -23.73
N ILE A 78 -23.22 6.34 -24.05
CA ILE A 78 -22.76 6.92 -25.32
C ILE A 78 -23.32 6.10 -26.49
N LYS A 79 -23.16 4.78 -26.46
CA LYS A 79 -23.66 3.90 -27.53
C LYS A 79 -25.17 4.02 -27.73
N LYS A 80 -25.95 4.06 -26.64
CA LYS A 80 -27.40 4.30 -26.70
C LYS A 80 -27.72 5.67 -27.30
N THR A 81 -27.05 6.71 -26.82
CA THR A 81 -27.27 8.10 -27.27
C THR A 81 -26.95 8.26 -28.76
N LEU A 82 -25.83 7.70 -29.22
CA LEU A 82 -25.45 7.69 -30.63
C LEU A 82 -26.49 6.99 -31.50
N SER A 83 -27.12 5.91 -31.02
CA SER A 83 -28.19 5.22 -31.77
C SER A 83 -29.47 6.06 -31.94
N HIS A 84 -29.67 7.09 -31.11
CA HIS A 84 -30.83 7.97 -31.17
C HIS A 84 -30.57 9.32 -31.85
N LEU A 85 -29.31 9.79 -31.91
CA LEU A 85 -28.96 11.12 -32.44
C LEU A 85 -28.78 11.18 -33.97
N GLY A 86 -28.77 10.03 -34.67
CA GLY A 86 -28.50 9.97 -36.11
C GLY A 86 -27.01 10.11 -36.45
N ASP A 87 -26.69 10.49 -37.70
CA ASP A 87 -25.30 10.62 -38.16
C ASP A 87 -24.63 11.87 -37.59
N LEU A 88 -23.71 11.67 -36.65
CA LEU A 88 -22.84 12.71 -36.08
C LEU A 88 -21.48 12.72 -36.78
N THR A 89 -20.82 13.88 -36.82
CA THR A 89 -19.44 13.96 -37.29
C THR A 89 -18.49 13.31 -36.28
N PRO A 90 -17.30 12.82 -36.69
CA PRO A 90 -16.31 12.26 -35.77
C PRO A 90 -15.92 13.23 -34.64
N GLU A 91 -15.88 14.53 -34.94
CA GLU A 91 -15.59 15.58 -33.96
C GLU A 91 -16.69 15.72 -32.89
N GLN A 92 -17.96 15.58 -33.29
CA GLN A 92 -19.10 15.62 -32.36
C GLN A 92 -19.13 14.38 -31.46
N VAL A 93 -18.84 13.20 -32.02
CA VAL A 93 -18.73 11.96 -31.22
C VAL A 93 -17.61 12.09 -30.20
N HIS A 94 -16.45 12.59 -30.62
CA HIS A 94 -15.32 12.80 -29.71
C HIS A 94 -15.64 13.83 -28.61
N ALA A 95 -16.31 14.93 -28.94
CA ALA A 95 -16.74 15.91 -27.94
C ALA A 95 -17.68 15.29 -26.89
N LEU A 96 -18.58 14.40 -27.30
CA LEU A 96 -19.48 13.67 -26.40
C LEU A 96 -18.71 12.70 -25.48
N GLU A 97 -17.74 11.97 -26.02
CA GLU A 97 -16.86 11.10 -25.24
C GLU A 97 -16.09 11.90 -24.17
N VAL A 98 -15.43 12.99 -24.57
CA VAL A 98 -14.67 13.86 -23.66
C VAL A 98 -15.56 14.47 -22.59
N MET A 99 -16.77 14.91 -22.94
CA MET A 99 -17.72 15.44 -21.97
C MET A 99 -18.11 14.38 -20.93
N THR A 100 -18.42 13.17 -21.40
CA THR A 100 -18.85 12.06 -20.55
C THR A 100 -17.71 11.61 -19.63
N GLU A 101 -16.48 11.51 -20.15
CA GLU A 101 -15.29 11.21 -19.36
C GLU A 101 -15.02 12.30 -18.31
N SER A 102 -15.17 13.58 -18.66
CA SER A 102 -14.98 14.70 -17.72
C SER A 102 -15.97 14.64 -16.56
N ILE A 103 -17.25 14.37 -16.84
CA ILE A 103 -18.29 14.22 -15.81
C ILE A 103 -17.95 13.05 -14.88
N THR A 104 -17.61 11.89 -15.45
CA THR A 104 -17.28 10.70 -14.68
C THR A 104 -16.04 10.88 -13.83
N SER A 105 -15.00 11.50 -14.38
CA SER A 105 -13.77 11.81 -13.63
C SER A 105 -14.06 12.72 -12.43
N LYS A 106 -14.92 13.74 -12.61
CA LYS A 106 -15.36 14.63 -11.52
C LYS A 106 -16.20 13.90 -10.47
N LEU A 107 -17.15 13.07 -10.88
CA LEU A 107 -17.99 12.28 -9.97
C LEU A 107 -17.18 11.27 -9.15
N LEU A 108 -16.17 10.65 -9.76
CA LEU A 108 -15.31 9.67 -9.09
C LEU A 108 -14.21 10.32 -8.23
N HIS A 109 -13.99 11.63 -8.32
CA HIS A 109 -12.94 12.29 -7.58
C HIS A 109 -13.10 12.10 -6.06
N ASP A 110 -14.26 12.48 -5.51
CA ASP A 110 -14.50 12.44 -4.06
C ASP A 110 -14.50 11.01 -3.50
N PRO A 111 -15.16 10.01 -4.12
CA PRO A 111 -15.08 8.61 -3.69
C PRO A 111 -13.64 8.06 -3.69
N ILE A 112 -12.85 8.37 -4.73
CA ILE A 112 -11.45 7.91 -4.81
C ILE A 112 -10.60 8.60 -3.73
N VAL A 113 -10.79 9.90 -3.51
CA VAL A 113 -10.07 10.63 -2.45
C VAL A 113 -10.46 10.12 -1.06
N PHE A 114 -11.75 9.84 -0.83
CA PHE A 114 -12.25 9.25 0.40
C PHE A 114 -11.57 7.90 0.70
N LEU A 115 -11.57 6.99 -0.29
CA LEU A 115 -10.90 5.69 -0.21
C LEU A 115 -9.39 5.84 0.09
N LYS A 116 -8.71 6.77 -0.59
CA LYS A 116 -7.28 7.05 -0.37
C LYS A 116 -6.97 7.70 0.98
N ARG A 117 -7.92 8.37 1.63
CA ARG A 117 -7.67 9.05 2.93
C ARG A 117 -7.98 8.17 4.14
N ASN A 118 -9.01 7.32 4.04
CA ASN A 118 -9.52 6.63 5.21
C ASN A 118 -8.99 5.21 5.43
N HIS A 119 -8.21 4.66 4.49
CA HIS A 119 -7.66 3.30 4.64
C HIS A 119 -6.70 3.15 5.83
N HIS A 120 -6.03 4.23 6.28
CA HIS A 120 -5.16 4.23 7.48
C HIS A 120 -5.93 4.28 8.81
N ARG A 121 -7.26 4.46 8.79
CA ARG A 121 -8.05 4.55 10.02
C ARG A 121 -8.47 3.16 10.45
N LYS A 122 -8.70 2.96 11.76
CA LYS A 122 -9.30 1.72 12.33
C LYS A 122 -10.63 1.29 11.66
N ARG A 123 -11.27 2.19 10.89
CA ARG A 123 -12.53 1.94 10.15
C ARG A 123 -12.33 1.78 8.63
N GLY A 124 -11.10 1.82 8.11
CA GLY A 124 -10.80 1.78 6.68
C GLY A 124 -11.39 0.57 5.96
N GLU A 125 -11.35 -0.61 6.58
CA GLU A 125 -11.95 -1.83 6.03
C GLU A 125 -13.48 -1.75 5.92
N ALA A 126 -14.15 -1.21 6.94
CA ALA A 126 -15.61 -1.06 6.93
C ALA A 126 -16.07 -0.03 5.89
N GLU A 127 -15.33 1.07 5.74
CA GLU A 127 -15.60 2.10 4.73
C GLU A 127 -15.33 1.58 3.31
N LEU A 128 -14.27 0.80 3.11
CA LEU A 128 -13.98 0.13 1.84
C LEU A 128 -15.10 -0.85 1.48
N ALA A 129 -15.55 -1.66 2.45
CA ALA A 129 -16.68 -2.57 2.26
C ALA A 129 -17.99 -1.82 1.93
N LEU A 130 -18.23 -0.67 2.56
CA LEU A 130 -19.39 0.16 2.26
C LEU A 130 -19.36 0.68 0.82
N VAL A 131 -18.21 1.18 0.35
CA VAL A 131 -18.07 1.65 -1.03
C VAL A 131 -18.25 0.51 -2.03
N ARG A 132 -17.69 -0.68 -1.74
CA ARG A 132 -17.87 -1.86 -2.59
C ARG A 132 -19.34 -2.26 -2.72
N ARG A 133 -20.11 -2.19 -1.64
CA ARG A 133 -21.57 -2.44 -1.66
C ARG A 133 -22.33 -1.33 -2.38
N LEU A 134 -22.04 -0.07 -2.07
CA LEU A 134 -22.74 1.08 -2.66
C LEU A 134 -22.64 1.09 -4.19
N PHE A 135 -21.46 0.73 -4.71
CA PHE A 135 -21.21 0.66 -6.15
C PHE A 135 -21.33 -0.75 -6.72
N ASN A 136 -21.77 -1.74 -5.94
CA ASN A 136 -21.83 -3.15 -6.31
C ASN A 136 -20.60 -3.63 -7.12
N LEU A 137 -19.43 -3.61 -6.46
CA LEU A 137 -18.10 -3.92 -7.03
C LEU A 137 -17.64 -5.34 -6.67
N ASP A 138 -18.43 -6.10 -5.92
CA ASP A 138 -18.11 -7.48 -5.54
C ASP A 138 -18.52 -8.45 -6.66
N PRO A 139 -17.59 -9.26 -7.20
CA PRO A 139 -17.91 -10.23 -8.24
C PRO A 139 -18.86 -11.29 -7.67
N GLY A 140 -20.09 -11.33 -8.19
CA GLY A 140 -21.09 -12.36 -7.86
C GLY A 140 -22.33 -11.90 -7.10
N GLN A 141 -22.51 -10.61 -6.82
CA GLN A 141 -23.83 -10.11 -6.42
C GLN A 141 -24.68 -9.90 -7.68
N PRO A 142 -25.81 -10.63 -7.84
CA PRO A 142 -26.71 -10.41 -8.97
C PRO A 142 -27.13 -8.94 -8.96
N GLU A 143 -27.07 -8.29 -10.11
CA GLU A 143 -27.75 -7.00 -10.29
C GLU A 143 -29.23 -7.24 -9.96
N GLU A 144 -29.69 -6.74 -8.81
CA GLU A 144 -31.12 -6.62 -8.58
C GLU A 144 -31.66 -5.79 -9.76
N PRO A 145 -32.56 -6.35 -10.58
CA PRO A 145 -33.02 -5.68 -11.77
C PRO A 145 -33.66 -4.36 -11.33
N ALA A 146 -33.11 -3.26 -11.83
CA ALA A 146 -33.68 -1.94 -11.68
C ALA A 146 -35.18 -2.05 -11.99
N GLU A 147 -36.02 -1.81 -10.98
CA GLU A 147 -37.46 -1.75 -11.15
C GLU A 147 -37.74 -0.82 -12.32
N LYS A 148 -38.20 -1.41 -13.43
CA LYS A 148 -38.74 -0.65 -14.54
C LYS A 148 -39.90 0.13 -13.95
N GLY A 149 -39.69 1.43 -13.76
CA GLY A 149 -40.74 2.38 -13.47
C GLY A 149 -41.84 2.18 -14.51
N LYS A 150 -42.92 1.52 -14.10
CA LYS A 150 -44.20 1.64 -14.75
C LYS A 150 -44.73 3.00 -14.32
N GLU A 151 -44.73 3.96 -15.23
CA GLU A 151 -45.80 4.92 -15.49
C GLU A 151 -45.49 5.72 -16.76
#